data_AF-A0A1X2GJC0-F1
#
_entry.id   AF-A0A1X2GJC0-F1
#
_cell.length_a   1.000
_cell.length_b   1.000
_cell.length_c   1.000
_cell.angle_alpha   90.00
_cell.angle_beta   90.00
_cell.angle_gamma   90.00
#
_symmetry.space_group_name_H-M   'P 1'
#
loop_
_entity.id
_entity.type
_entity.pdbx_description
1 polymer ?
#
loop_
_entity_poly.entity_id
_entity_poly.type
_entity_poly.pdbx_seq_one_letter_code
_entity_poly.pdbx_strand_id
1 'polypeptide(L)'
;MANNKRSKRADESDTAPVKKIKLQTGYTPVPSTSNSPTSAVSKRPNHAGDCDNVDCPGCDEGDMDIVFMGKDSQGNEIKITPSAMELLAMAKEEQNNNVLAGRLFDMALEAFEELEQGKSGLGYARCLVELGQQLSVQESLREALELYIADKSPSLHTQLWHTRCAWALAQSVRRQKEASFEDARQDLENSDDSEIEDQHALLELMQKNQLTRQEIQLYTGALQRADTIVNQVDRLTEDEETLLYQCLKEQLEYLESLEHEPQLKHTKAIGDALIKSLDTLGDQHEHYDLIRAAALLHQQKYVDASEKDQAKTGDAIESSLQSFRSKLEAKKEDLGSLYHELLAMLRLNQSNYEEDEEKVVECYEEAIDAFKKALQLDPGNTKVKEMLQMLDPEDEE
;
A
#
# COMPACT_ATOMS: atom_id res chain seq x y z
N MET A 1 -48.97 -22.72 27.69
CA MET A 1 -50.12 -23.42 27.08
C MET A 1 -51.01 -22.41 26.37
N ALA A 2 -51.17 -22.59 25.05
CA ALA A 2 -52.18 -22.07 24.12
C ALA A 2 -52.72 -20.63 24.30
N ASN A 3 -52.51 -19.76 23.30
CA ASN A 3 -53.45 -19.72 22.17
C ASN A 3 -52.94 -18.92 20.96
N ASN A 4 -53.11 -19.55 19.81
CA ASN A 4 -52.87 -19.06 18.46
C ASN A 4 -54.10 -18.27 17.98
N LYS A 5 -53.92 -17.16 17.24
CA LYS A 5 -54.88 -16.74 16.19
C LYS A 5 -54.24 -15.79 15.17
N ARG A 6 -54.15 -16.31 13.94
CA ARG A 6 -53.85 -15.65 12.66
C ARG A 6 -54.85 -14.53 12.30
N SER A 7 -54.39 -13.50 11.60
CA SER A 7 -55.10 -12.85 10.47
C SER A 7 -54.10 -11.97 9.68
N LYS A 8 -53.66 -12.40 8.50
CA LYS A 8 -53.99 -11.93 7.12
C LYS A 8 -53.22 -10.67 6.63
N ARG A 9 -52.45 -10.95 5.56
CA ARG A 9 -51.86 -10.11 4.47
C ARG A 9 -52.59 -8.81 4.11
N ALA A 10 -51.77 -7.80 3.76
CA ALA A 10 -51.86 -6.96 2.56
C ALA A 10 -50.43 -6.48 2.22
N ASP A 11 -49.80 -7.07 1.20
CA ASP A 11 -49.26 -6.42 -0.01
C ASP A 11 -49.65 -4.96 -0.27
N GLU A 12 -48.64 -4.14 -0.57
CA GLU A 12 -48.57 -2.92 -1.42
C GLU A 12 -47.34 -2.11 -0.95
N SER A 13 -46.16 -2.31 -1.52
CA SER A 13 -45.59 -1.57 -2.67
C SER A 13 -45.64 -0.04 -2.50
N ASP A 14 -44.54 0.56 -2.04
CA ASP A 14 -44.12 1.90 -2.46
C ASP A 14 -42.63 2.12 -2.10
N THR A 15 -41.76 1.81 -3.07
CA THR A 15 -40.35 2.17 -3.03
C THR A 15 -40.20 3.66 -3.37
N ALA A 16 -39.92 4.47 -2.36
CA ALA A 16 -39.54 5.86 -2.53
C ALA A 16 -38.17 5.98 -3.25
N PRO A 17 -37.94 7.04 -4.05
CA PRO A 17 -36.76 7.15 -4.91
C PRO A 17 -35.48 7.44 -4.12
N VAL A 18 -34.43 6.69 -4.47
CA VAL A 18 -33.07 6.83 -3.97
C VAL A 18 -32.54 8.24 -4.23
N LYS A 19 -32.15 8.92 -3.13
CA LYS A 19 -31.43 10.19 -3.14
C LYS A 19 -30.07 10.01 -3.81
N LYS A 20 -29.77 10.82 -4.84
CA LYS A 20 -28.41 10.99 -5.37
C LYS A 20 -27.54 11.65 -4.30
N ILE A 21 -26.55 10.92 -3.79
CA ILE A 21 -25.50 11.46 -2.93
C ILE A 21 -24.46 12.09 -3.86
N LYS A 22 -24.26 13.40 -3.70
CA LYS A 22 -23.17 14.18 -4.32
C LYS A 22 -22.04 14.19 -3.31
N LEU A 23 -20.94 13.49 -3.58
CA LEU A 23 -19.69 13.66 -2.83
C LEU A 23 -18.87 14.74 -3.54
N GLN A 24 -18.63 15.85 -2.82
CA GLN A 24 -17.62 16.85 -3.15
C GLN A 24 -16.32 16.42 -2.48
N THR A 25 -15.31 16.07 -3.27
CA THR A 25 -13.91 16.08 -2.83
C THR A 25 -13.23 17.26 -3.51
N GLY A 26 -12.70 18.17 -2.69
CA GLY A 26 -11.94 19.31 -3.15
C GLY A 26 -10.54 18.87 -3.56
N TYR A 27 -10.32 18.80 -4.87
CA TYR A 27 -9.00 18.88 -5.47
C TYR A 27 -9.17 19.72 -6.73
N THR A 28 -8.47 20.84 -6.83
CA THR A 28 -8.47 21.68 -8.05
C THR A 28 -7.28 21.29 -8.91
N PRO A 29 -7.47 20.64 -10.08
CA PRO A 29 -6.43 20.57 -11.08
C PRO A 29 -6.40 21.87 -11.88
N VAL A 30 -5.19 22.27 -12.23
CA VAL A 30 -4.83 23.29 -13.24
C VAL A 30 -5.58 22.99 -14.55
N PRO A 31 -6.04 24.00 -15.32
CA PRO A 31 -7.00 23.78 -16.41
C PRO A 31 -6.35 23.08 -17.61
N SER A 32 -6.53 21.77 -17.69
CA SER A 32 -6.32 20.99 -18.91
C SER A 32 -7.62 21.02 -19.73
N THR A 33 -7.54 21.52 -20.95
CA THR A 33 -8.64 21.52 -21.91
C THR A 33 -9.06 20.09 -22.25
N SER A 34 -10.15 19.67 -21.62
CA SER A 34 -11.10 18.58 -21.89
C SER A 34 -10.95 17.75 -23.17
N ASN A 35 -10.79 16.43 -22.98
CA ASN A 35 -11.64 15.38 -23.55
C ASN A 35 -11.22 14.01 -22.96
N SER A 36 -11.59 13.72 -21.71
CA SER A 36 -11.38 12.38 -21.13
C SER A 36 -12.49 11.42 -21.60
N PRO A 37 -12.16 10.17 -22.00
CA PRO A 37 -13.14 9.13 -22.29
C PRO A 37 -14.10 8.91 -21.12
N THR A 38 -15.39 8.69 -21.40
CA THR A 38 -16.34 8.15 -20.42
C THR A 38 -16.67 6.71 -20.75
N SER A 39 -16.58 5.81 -19.77
CA SER A 39 -16.96 4.40 -19.90
C SER A 39 -18.44 4.19 -19.53
N ALA A 40 -19.12 3.29 -20.23
CA ALA A 40 -20.48 2.86 -19.92
C ALA A 40 -20.53 1.34 -19.78
N VAL A 41 -21.06 0.85 -18.66
CA VAL A 41 -21.21 -0.59 -18.36
C VAL A 41 -22.65 -1.02 -18.68
N SER A 42 -22.81 -2.04 -19.53
CA SER A 42 -24.11 -2.63 -19.85
C SER A 42 -24.12 -4.12 -19.52
N LYS A 43 -25.06 -4.57 -18.68
CA LYS A 43 -25.28 -5.99 -18.37
C LYS A 43 -26.25 -6.61 -19.38
N ARG A 44 -25.84 -7.68 -20.07
CA ARG A 44 -26.76 -8.53 -20.89
C ARG A 44 -27.30 -9.69 -20.05
N PRO A 45 -28.47 -10.27 -20.38
CA PRO A 45 -28.99 -11.48 -19.72
C PRO A 45 -28.18 -12.74 -20.11
N ASN A 46 -27.84 -13.57 -19.11
CA ASN A 46 -26.75 -14.55 -19.07
C ASN A 46 -27.18 -16.01 -19.39
N HIS A 47 -26.89 -16.52 -20.60
CA HIS A 47 -26.71 -17.97 -20.84
C HIS A 47 -25.77 -18.22 -22.01
N ALA A 48 -24.80 -19.14 -21.84
CA ALA A 48 -24.08 -19.75 -22.94
C ALA A 48 -25.07 -20.49 -23.86
N GLY A 49 -24.82 -20.52 -25.17
CA GLY A 49 -25.71 -21.13 -26.18
C GLY A 49 -26.06 -22.61 -25.95
N ASP A 50 -25.30 -23.28 -25.08
CA ASP A 50 -25.38 -24.72 -24.81
C ASP A 50 -25.89 -25.02 -23.38
N CYS A 51 -26.38 -23.99 -22.67
CA CYS A 51 -26.82 -24.09 -21.28
C CYS A 51 -28.30 -24.52 -21.20
N ASP A 52 -28.54 -25.85 -21.13
CA ASP A 52 -29.89 -26.45 -21.08
C ASP A 52 -30.52 -26.47 -19.66
N ASN A 53 -29.86 -25.88 -18.66
CA ASN A 53 -30.32 -25.94 -17.28
C ASN A 53 -31.28 -24.77 -16.96
N VAL A 54 -32.57 -25.08 -16.85
CA VAL A 54 -33.68 -24.15 -16.61
C VAL A 54 -33.58 -23.42 -15.26
N ASP A 55 -32.88 -24.02 -14.29
CA ASP A 55 -32.65 -23.43 -12.96
C ASP A 55 -31.22 -22.87 -12.82
N CYS A 56 -30.49 -22.67 -13.93
CA CYS A 56 -29.17 -22.07 -13.89
C CYS A 56 -29.26 -20.58 -13.52
N PRO A 57 -28.65 -20.13 -12.40
CA PRO A 57 -28.68 -18.72 -12.01
C PRO A 57 -27.82 -17.79 -12.90
N GLY A 58 -27.19 -18.33 -13.95
CA GLY A 58 -26.27 -17.66 -14.87
C GLY A 58 -24.99 -18.48 -15.01
N CYS A 59 -24.84 -19.22 -16.12
CA CYS A 59 -23.69 -20.08 -16.43
C CYS A 59 -22.54 -19.31 -17.11
N ASP A 60 -22.81 -18.10 -17.60
CA ASP A 60 -21.79 -17.10 -17.94
C ASP A 60 -21.69 -16.12 -16.78
N GLU A 61 -20.65 -16.22 -15.97
CA GLU A 61 -20.20 -15.12 -15.14
C GLU A 61 -19.61 -14.02 -16.04
N GLY A 62 -20.50 -13.23 -16.64
CA GLY A 62 -20.30 -11.81 -16.91
C GLY A 62 -19.23 -11.41 -17.93
N ASP A 63 -19.49 -11.61 -19.22
CA ASP A 63 -18.88 -10.78 -20.26
C ASP A 63 -19.30 -9.31 -20.05
N MET A 64 -18.43 -8.52 -19.40
CA MET A 64 -18.59 -7.08 -19.34
C MET A 64 -18.08 -6.46 -20.63
N ASP A 65 -19.02 -6.04 -21.49
CA ASP A 65 -18.75 -5.18 -22.63
C ASP A 65 -18.44 -3.75 -22.14
N ILE A 66 -17.17 -3.35 -22.19
CA ILE A 66 -16.76 -1.96 -21.95
C ILE A 66 -16.73 -1.23 -23.28
N VAL A 67 -17.50 -0.14 -23.39
CA VAL A 67 -17.46 0.75 -24.56
C VAL A 67 -16.98 2.11 -24.11
N PHE A 68 -15.93 2.61 -24.76
CA PHE A 68 -15.41 3.95 -24.53
C PHE A 68 -16.02 4.93 -25.53
N MET A 69 -16.64 5.98 -25.00
CA MET A 69 -17.28 7.03 -25.80
C MET A 69 -16.52 8.35 -25.61
N GLY A 70 -16.26 9.03 -26.73
CA GLY A 70 -15.69 10.37 -26.79
C GLY A 70 -16.60 11.31 -27.59
N LYS A 71 -16.23 12.59 -27.66
CA LYS A 71 -16.92 13.57 -28.52
C LYS A 71 -16.01 13.99 -29.67
N ASP A 72 -16.56 14.01 -30.89
CA ASP A 72 -15.87 14.58 -32.04
C ASP A 72 -15.83 16.12 -31.98
N SER A 73 -15.17 16.75 -32.96
CA SER A 73 -15.07 18.22 -33.06
C SER A 73 -16.42 18.93 -33.28
N GLN A 74 -17.48 18.18 -33.56
CA GLN A 74 -18.85 18.66 -33.74
C GLN A 74 -19.73 18.35 -32.53
N GLY A 75 -19.18 17.70 -31.48
CA GLY A 75 -19.87 17.34 -30.25
C GLY A 75 -20.69 16.05 -30.33
N ASN A 76 -20.58 15.27 -31.41
CA ASN A 76 -21.26 13.98 -31.54
C ASN A 76 -20.50 12.90 -30.76
N GLU A 77 -21.26 11.99 -30.15
CA GLU A 77 -20.70 10.82 -29.47
C GLU A 77 -20.11 9.83 -30.48
N ILE A 78 -18.82 9.55 -30.35
CA ILE A 78 -18.10 8.58 -31.16
C ILE A 78 -17.48 7.50 -30.27
N LYS A 79 -17.40 6.27 -30.78
CA LYS A 79 -16.60 5.23 -30.13
C LYS A 79 -15.12 5.56 -30.29
N ILE A 80 -14.38 5.47 -29.21
CA ILE A 80 -12.93 5.67 -29.20
C ILE A 80 -12.25 4.40 -28.69
N THR A 81 -11.02 4.17 -29.15
CA THR A 81 -10.17 3.08 -28.65
C THR A 81 -9.06 3.73 -27.82
N PRO A 82 -9.08 3.57 -26.49
CA PRO A 82 -8.02 4.10 -25.65
C PRO A 82 -6.70 3.37 -25.93
N SER A 83 -5.59 4.07 -25.72
CA SER A 83 -4.25 3.48 -25.75
C SER A 83 -4.03 2.54 -24.55
N ALA A 84 -3.03 1.67 -24.65
CA ALA A 84 -2.65 0.76 -23.56
C ALA A 84 -2.36 1.49 -22.23
N MET A 85 -1.71 2.67 -22.31
CA MET A 85 -1.43 3.51 -21.14
C MET A 85 -2.68 4.15 -20.54
N GLU A 86 -3.65 4.54 -21.37
CA GLU A 86 -4.94 5.07 -20.89
C GLU A 86 -5.78 3.96 -20.22
N LEU A 87 -5.78 2.75 -20.80
CA LEU A 87 -6.44 1.58 -20.20
C LEU A 87 -5.83 1.24 -18.84
N LEU A 88 -4.49 1.24 -18.75
CA LEU A 88 -3.79 1.05 -17.50
C LEU A 88 -4.14 2.12 -16.46
N ALA A 89 -4.16 3.40 -16.85
CA ALA A 89 -4.53 4.48 -15.94
C ALA A 89 -5.98 4.32 -15.43
N MET A 90 -6.92 4.02 -16.32
CA MET A 90 -8.32 3.76 -15.95
C MET A 90 -8.45 2.54 -15.03
N ALA A 91 -7.72 1.45 -15.27
CA ALA A 91 -7.71 0.29 -14.39
C ALA A 91 -7.27 0.67 -12.96
N LYS A 92 -6.24 1.51 -12.85
CA LYS A 92 -5.71 2.02 -11.57
C LYS A 92 -6.67 2.96 -10.83
N GLU A 93 -7.57 3.64 -11.53
CA GLU A 93 -8.59 4.48 -10.92
C GLU A 93 -9.75 3.66 -10.34
N GLU A 94 -10.02 2.47 -10.92
CA GLU A 94 -11.12 1.57 -10.54
C GLU A 94 -10.75 0.61 -9.38
N GLN A 95 -9.93 1.06 -8.42
CA GLN A 95 -9.48 0.24 -7.28
C GLN A 95 -10.61 -0.34 -6.41
N ASN A 96 -11.80 0.25 -6.44
CA ASN A 96 -12.95 -0.20 -5.67
C ASN A 96 -13.85 -1.18 -6.44
N ASN A 97 -13.52 -1.51 -7.69
CA ASN A 97 -14.30 -2.40 -8.54
C ASN A 97 -13.38 -3.40 -9.26
N ASN A 98 -13.00 -4.46 -8.54
CA ASN A 98 -12.06 -5.47 -9.03
C ASN A 98 -12.46 -6.10 -10.37
N VAL A 99 -13.76 -6.25 -10.64
CA VAL A 99 -14.24 -6.84 -11.90
C VAL A 99 -13.97 -5.88 -13.07
N LEU A 100 -14.27 -4.59 -12.90
CA LEU A 100 -14.03 -3.57 -13.93
C LEU A 100 -12.53 -3.33 -14.12
N ALA A 101 -11.78 -3.21 -13.01
CA ALA A 101 -10.33 -3.07 -13.04
C ALA A 101 -9.67 -4.25 -13.75
N GLY A 102 -10.07 -5.49 -13.43
CA GLY A 102 -9.57 -6.70 -14.10
C GLY A 102 -9.79 -6.65 -15.61
N ARG A 103 -11.01 -6.31 -16.05
CA ARG A 103 -11.29 -6.21 -17.48
C ARG A 103 -10.49 -5.10 -18.18
N LEU A 104 -10.27 -3.97 -17.51
CA LEU A 104 -9.44 -2.87 -18.04
C LEU A 104 -7.96 -3.29 -18.13
N PHE A 105 -7.46 -4.07 -17.17
CA PHE A 105 -6.12 -4.65 -17.24
C PHE A 105 -6.00 -5.65 -18.40
N ASP A 106 -6.96 -6.55 -18.61
CA ASP A 106 -6.95 -7.47 -19.74
C ASP A 106 -6.84 -6.71 -21.07
N MET A 107 -7.67 -5.68 -21.24
CA MET A 107 -7.62 -4.82 -22.43
C MET A 107 -6.28 -4.09 -22.57
N ALA A 108 -5.69 -3.63 -21.45
CA ALA A 108 -4.38 -2.97 -21.46
C ALA A 108 -3.27 -3.95 -21.86
N LEU A 109 -3.28 -5.17 -21.34
CA LEU A 109 -2.32 -6.22 -21.67
C LEU A 109 -2.39 -6.58 -23.16
N GLU A 110 -3.58 -6.85 -23.70
CA GLU A 110 -3.80 -7.09 -25.13
C GLU A 110 -3.24 -5.94 -25.98
N ALA A 111 -3.56 -4.69 -25.59
CA ALA A 111 -3.06 -3.51 -26.30
C ALA A 111 -1.53 -3.35 -26.23
N PHE A 112 -0.89 -3.72 -25.12
CA PHE A 112 0.56 -3.72 -25.01
C PHE A 112 1.20 -4.83 -25.85
N GLU A 113 0.65 -6.04 -25.84
CA GLU A 113 1.12 -7.14 -26.67
C GLU A 113 1.09 -6.78 -28.16
N GLU A 114 -0.01 -6.17 -28.61
CA GLU A 114 -0.16 -5.69 -29.99
C GLU A 114 0.81 -4.56 -30.34
N LEU A 115 1.03 -3.62 -29.42
CA LEU A 115 1.93 -2.48 -29.64
C LEU A 115 3.40 -2.88 -29.63
N GLU A 116 3.73 -3.89 -28.83
CA GLU A 116 5.11 -4.33 -28.62
C GLU A 116 5.54 -5.42 -29.59
N GLN A 117 4.67 -6.32 -30.11
CA GLN A 117 4.93 -7.28 -31.22
C GLN A 117 6.43 -7.64 -31.45
N GLY A 118 7.10 -8.20 -30.44
CA GLY A 118 8.52 -8.61 -30.52
C GLY A 118 9.58 -7.57 -30.12
N LYS A 119 9.18 -6.45 -29.50
CA LYS A 119 10.06 -5.47 -28.81
C LYS A 119 10.39 -5.96 -27.38
N SER A 120 10.88 -5.05 -26.53
CA SER A 120 11.37 -5.33 -25.18
C SER A 120 10.33 -5.85 -24.18
N GLY A 121 9.02 -5.76 -24.47
CA GLY A 121 7.97 -6.25 -23.57
C GLY A 121 7.80 -5.43 -22.28
N LEU A 122 8.33 -4.20 -22.23
CA LEU A 122 8.48 -3.45 -20.97
C LEU A 122 7.20 -2.69 -20.60
N GLY A 123 6.41 -2.26 -21.60
CA GLY A 123 5.07 -1.71 -21.37
C GLY A 123 4.13 -2.78 -20.83
N TYR A 124 4.18 -3.97 -21.42
CA TYR A 124 3.47 -5.15 -20.93
C TYR A 124 3.90 -5.53 -19.50
N ALA A 125 5.22 -5.61 -19.23
CA ALA A 125 5.74 -5.88 -17.89
C ALA A 125 5.25 -4.86 -16.85
N ARG A 126 5.20 -3.58 -17.20
CA ARG A 126 4.66 -2.52 -16.32
C ARG A 126 3.20 -2.77 -15.98
N CYS A 127 2.39 -3.14 -16.97
CA CYS A 127 0.98 -3.45 -16.77
C CYS A 127 0.80 -4.64 -15.82
N LEU A 128 1.61 -5.68 -15.99
CA LEU A 128 1.63 -6.84 -15.10
C LEU A 128 2.01 -6.51 -13.65
N VAL A 129 2.94 -5.57 -13.42
CA VAL A 129 3.28 -5.09 -12.06
C VAL A 129 2.06 -4.47 -11.39
N GLU A 130 1.41 -3.53 -12.08
CA GLU A 130 0.25 -2.82 -11.52
C GLU A 130 -0.95 -3.75 -11.32
N LEU A 131 -1.21 -4.66 -12.26
CA LEU A 131 -2.22 -5.71 -12.14
C LEU A 131 -1.95 -6.60 -10.92
N GLY A 132 -0.72 -7.09 -10.80
CA GLY A 132 -0.31 -7.99 -9.72
C GLY A 132 -0.42 -7.34 -8.34
N GLN A 133 -0.16 -6.04 -8.24
CA GLN A 133 -0.34 -5.28 -7.00
C GLN A 133 -1.81 -5.01 -6.68
N GLN A 134 -2.58 -4.56 -7.67
CA GLN A 134 -3.96 -4.12 -7.45
C GLN A 134 -4.93 -5.28 -7.24
N LEU A 135 -4.76 -6.37 -7.99
CA LEU A 135 -5.62 -7.56 -7.90
C LEU A 135 -4.95 -8.74 -7.18
N SER A 136 -3.77 -8.51 -6.58
CA SER A 136 -3.02 -9.52 -5.81
C SER A 136 -2.68 -10.78 -6.63
N VAL A 137 -2.40 -10.63 -7.93
CA VAL A 137 -2.05 -11.74 -8.83
C VAL A 137 -0.53 -11.95 -8.86
N GLN A 138 -0.06 -12.97 -8.15
CA GLN A 138 1.37 -13.23 -7.97
C GLN A 138 2.08 -13.65 -9.28
N GLU A 139 1.41 -14.43 -10.12
CA GLU A 139 1.92 -14.90 -11.41
C GLU A 139 2.28 -13.74 -12.33
N SER A 140 1.44 -12.69 -12.37
CA SER A 140 1.70 -11.48 -13.14
C SER A 140 3.00 -10.79 -12.69
N LEU A 141 3.24 -10.72 -11.37
CA LEU A 141 4.48 -10.15 -10.83
C LEU A 141 5.71 -11.00 -11.20
N ARG A 142 5.57 -12.33 -11.23
CA ARG A 142 6.67 -13.23 -11.64
C ARG A 142 7.01 -13.05 -13.11
N GLU A 143 5.99 -13.02 -13.97
CA GLU A 143 6.16 -12.82 -15.40
C GLU A 143 6.78 -11.44 -15.71
N ALA A 144 6.31 -10.39 -15.05
CA ALA A 144 6.91 -9.05 -15.15
C ALA A 144 8.39 -9.06 -14.76
N LEU A 145 8.73 -9.72 -13.64
CA LEU A 145 10.11 -9.80 -13.16
C LEU A 145 11.01 -10.53 -14.16
N GLU A 146 10.54 -11.61 -14.79
CA GLU A 146 11.29 -12.33 -15.82
C GLU A 146 11.60 -11.44 -17.02
N LEU A 147 10.65 -10.61 -17.45
CA LEU A 147 10.86 -9.65 -18.53
C LEU A 147 11.91 -8.59 -18.15
N TYR A 148 11.86 -8.06 -16.93
CA TYR A 148 12.87 -7.10 -16.45
C TYR A 148 14.26 -7.72 -16.23
N ILE A 149 14.34 -9.03 -15.93
CA ILE A 149 15.61 -9.76 -15.87
C ILE A 149 16.18 -10.00 -17.27
N ALA A 150 15.31 -10.22 -18.27
CA ALA A 150 15.72 -10.48 -19.64
C ALA A 150 16.29 -9.24 -20.36
N ASP A 151 16.01 -8.03 -19.86
CA ASP A 151 16.57 -6.79 -20.42
C ASP A 151 18.10 -6.71 -20.22
N LYS A 152 18.83 -6.77 -21.33
CA LYS A 152 20.30 -6.77 -21.35
C LYS A 152 20.92 -5.39 -21.17
N SER A 153 20.14 -4.33 -21.35
CA SER A 153 20.61 -2.94 -21.30
C SER A 153 19.57 -2.04 -20.61
N PRO A 154 19.31 -2.27 -19.31
CA PRO A 154 18.20 -1.62 -18.63
C PRO A 154 18.50 -0.14 -18.41
N SER A 155 17.59 0.71 -18.92
CA SER A 155 17.55 2.13 -18.59
C SER A 155 17.31 2.34 -17.08
N LEU A 156 17.55 3.55 -16.58
CA LEU A 156 17.29 3.87 -15.17
C LEU A 156 15.81 3.65 -14.81
N HIS A 157 14.90 4.14 -15.65
CA HIS A 157 13.47 3.84 -15.58
C HIS A 157 13.17 2.34 -15.53
N THR A 158 13.81 1.52 -16.37
CA THR A 158 13.62 0.05 -16.33
C THR A 158 14.12 -0.55 -15.02
N GLN A 159 15.25 -0.08 -14.49
CA GLN A 159 15.80 -0.55 -13.21
C GLN A 159 14.90 -0.20 -12.03
N LEU A 160 14.25 0.96 -12.06
CA LEU A 160 13.26 1.36 -11.08
C LEU A 160 12.05 0.42 -11.10
N TRP A 161 11.47 0.15 -12.27
CA TRP A 161 10.37 -0.81 -12.41
C TRP A 161 10.75 -2.23 -11.99
N HIS A 162 11.97 -2.67 -12.32
CA HIS A 162 12.49 -3.95 -11.85
C HIS A 162 12.51 -3.99 -10.32
N THR A 163 13.08 -2.95 -9.69
CA THR A 163 13.15 -2.83 -8.22
C THR A 163 11.76 -2.87 -7.60
N ARG A 164 10.81 -2.10 -8.14
CA ARG A 164 9.40 -2.07 -7.76
C ARG A 164 8.77 -3.46 -7.85
N CYS A 165 8.90 -4.13 -8.99
CA CYS A 165 8.38 -5.48 -9.21
C CYS A 165 8.94 -6.49 -8.20
N ALA A 166 10.23 -6.40 -7.86
CA ALA A 166 10.86 -7.30 -6.90
C ALA A 166 10.32 -7.09 -5.47
N TRP A 167 10.11 -5.83 -5.05
CA TRP A 167 9.46 -5.52 -3.77
C TRP A 167 8.02 -6.00 -3.73
N ALA A 168 7.24 -5.69 -4.77
CA ALA A 168 5.85 -6.13 -4.89
C ALA A 168 5.72 -7.66 -4.80
N LEU A 169 6.59 -8.41 -5.50
CA LEU A 169 6.58 -9.86 -5.44
C LEU A 169 7.00 -10.40 -4.07
N ALA A 170 8.02 -9.79 -3.44
CA ALA A 170 8.43 -10.15 -2.09
C ALA A 170 7.29 -9.95 -1.09
N GLN A 171 6.59 -8.82 -1.17
CA GLN A 171 5.43 -8.50 -0.35
C GLN A 171 4.26 -9.46 -0.60
N SER A 172 3.97 -9.81 -1.85
CA SER A 172 2.94 -10.79 -2.20
C SER A 172 3.23 -12.17 -1.57
N VAL A 173 4.47 -12.66 -1.70
CA VAL A 173 4.91 -13.93 -1.05
C VAL A 173 4.74 -13.84 0.47
N ARG A 174 5.17 -12.72 1.06
CA ARG A 174 5.12 -12.51 2.51
C ARG A 174 3.70 -12.45 3.05
N ARG A 175 2.78 -11.76 2.36
CA ARG A 175 1.36 -11.71 2.74
C ARG A 175 0.70 -13.08 2.69
N GLN A 176 0.95 -13.86 1.63
CA GLN A 176 0.43 -15.23 1.55
C GLN A 176 0.93 -16.10 2.71
N LYS A 177 2.21 -15.99 3.02
CA LYS A 177 2.83 -16.72 4.11
C LYS A 177 2.32 -16.28 5.48
N GLU A 178 2.09 -14.99 5.66
CA GLU A 178 1.53 -14.44 6.91
C GLU A 178 0.08 -14.89 7.12
N ALA A 179 -0.74 -14.91 6.07
CA ALA A 179 -2.09 -15.48 6.14
C ALA A 179 -2.06 -16.95 6.58
N SER A 180 -1.18 -17.76 5.98
CA SER A 180 -1.02 -19.17 6.38
C SER A 180 -0.48 -19.34 7.81
N PHE A 181 0.36 -18.41 8.28
CA PHE A 181 0.87 -18.41 9.65
C PHE A 181 -0.23 -18.07 10.64
N GLU A 182 -1.03 -17.04 10.36
CA GLU A 182 -2.12 -16.60 11.22
C GLU A 182 -3.24 -17.66 11.30
N ASP A 183 -3.60 -18.28 10.17
CA ASP A 183 -4.55 -19.41 10.17
C ASP A 183 -4.06 -20.56 11.07
N ALA A 184 -2.78 -20.94 10.93
CA ALA A 184 -2.19 -22.00 11.76
C ALA A 184 -2.02 -21.60 13.23
N ARG A 185 -1.84 -20.31 13.51
CA ARG A 185 -1.77 -19.78 14.88
C ARG A 185 -3.14 -19.83 15.54
N GLN A 186 -4.19 -19.42 14.83
CA GLN A 186 -5.57 -19.50 15.33
C GLN A 186 -5.98 -20.95 15.62
N ASP A 187 -5.54 -21.90 14.80
CA ASP A 187 -5.75 -23.34 15.06
C ASP A 187 -5.08 -23.81 16.37
N LEU A 188 -3.95 -23.19 16.76
CA LEU A 188 -3.30 -23.45 18.06
C LEU A 188 -4.00 -22.75 19.24
N GLU A 189 -4.66 -21.61 18.99
CA GLU A 189 -5.42 -20.85 20.02
C GLU A 189 -6.80 -21.47 20.33
N ASN A 190 -7.34 -22.33 19.44
CA ASN A 190 -8.67 -22.93 19.56
C ASN A 190 -8.80 -24.07 20.60
N SER A 191 -7.92 -24.15 21.60
CA SER A 191 -7.97 -25.12 22.70
C SER A 191 -8.74 -24.60 23.92
N ASP A 192 -10.05 -24.35 23.81
CA ASP A 192 -11.04 -23.97 24.87
C ASP A 192 -10.74 -22.78 25.81
N ASP A 193 -9.48 -22.51 26.14
CA ASP A 193 -8.96 -21.34 26.81
C ASP A 193 -8.12 -20.59 25.76
N SER A 194 -8.39 -19.31 25.53
CA SER A 194 -7.77 -18.43 24.53
C SER A 194 -6.26 -18.17 24.70
N GLU A 195 -5.54 -19.13 25.28
CA GLU A 195 -4.11 -19.13 25.49
C GLU A 195 -3.50 -20.30 24.70
N ILE A 196 -2.41 -20.03 23.97
CA ILE A 196 -1.63 -21.08 23.31
C ILE A 196 -0.91 -21.89 24.38
N GLU A 197 -1.50 -23.01 24.80
CA GLU A 197 -0.91 -23.88 25.82
C GLU A 197 0.36 -24.59 25.31
N ASP A 198 0.41 -24.91 24.02
CA ASP A 198 1.55 -25.59 23.39
C ASP A 198 2.60 -24.60 22.87
N GLN A 199 3.45 -24.15 23.80
CA GLN A 199 4.61 -23.31 23.48
C GLN A 199 5.57 -23.95 22.46
N HIS A 200 5.65 -25.28 22.41
CA HIS A 200 6.53 -25.96 21.45
C HIS A 200 5.97 -25.86 20.03
N ALA A 201 4.66 -26.08 19.86
CA ALA A 201 3.98 -25.89 18.58
C ALA A 201 4.07 -24.44 18.08
N LEU A 202 3.95 -23.46 18.97
CA LEU A 202 4.13 -22.04 18.62
C LEU A 202 5.56 -21.75 18.13
N LEU A 203 6.58 -22.25 18.82
CA LEU A 203 7.98 -22.09 18.40
C LEU A 203 8.25 -22.74 17.04
N GLU A 204 7.71 -23.94 16.80
CA GLU A 204 7.80 -24.59 15.48
C GLU A 204 7.11 -23.76 14.39
N LEU A 205 5.94 -23.18 14.70
CA LEU A 205 5.19 -22.35 13.77
C LEU A 205 5.98 -21.05 13.44
N MET A 206 6.55 -20.40 14.45
CA MET A 206 7.45 -19.24 14.26
C MET A 206 8.66 -19.61 13.40
N GLN A 207 9.25 -20.78 13.61
CA GLN A 207 10.38 -21.24 12.80
C GLN A 207 9.97 -21.49 11.34
N LYS A 208 8.76 -22.03 11.09
CA LYS A 208 8.19 -22.14 9.74
C LYS A 208 7.92 -20.77 9.12
N ASN A 209 7.74 -19.72 9.93
CA ASN A 209 7.49 -18.36 9.46
C ASN A 209 8.73 -17.57 8.99
N GLN A 210 9.93 -18.17 9.05
CA GLN A 210 11.18 -17.59 8.54
C GLN A 210 11.11 -17.23 7.05
N LEU A 211 11.84 -16.20 6.61
CA LEU A 211 11.87 -15.84 5.20
C LEU A 211 12.36 -17.00 4.32
N THR A 212 11.67 -17.22 3.21
CA THR A 212 12.09 -18.22 2.22
C THR A 212 13.32 -17.75 1.44
N ARG A 213 14.04 -18.69 0.81
CA ARG A 213 15.16 -18.35 -0.09
C ARG A 213 14.73 -17.41 -1.23
N GLN A 214 13.51 -17.58 -1.73
CA GLN A 214 12.95 -16.74 -2.78
C GLN A 214 12.77 -15.30 -2.31
N GLU A 215 12.14 -15.08 -1.16
CA GLU A 215 12.00 -13.75 -0.56
C GLU A 215 13.37 -13.08 -0.36
N ILE A 216 14.35 -13.83 0.16
CA ILE A 216 15.70 -13.32 0.37
C ILE A 216 16.35 -12.87 -0.93
N GLN A 217 16.20 -13.65 -2.01
CA GLN A 217 16.72 -13.29 -3.32
C GLN A 217 16.04 -12.03 -3.89
N LEU A 218 14.72 -11.92 -3.74
CA LEU A 218 13.94 -10.79 -4.22
C LEU A 218 14.36 -9.49 -3.52
N TYR A 219 14.29 -9.44 -2.18
CA TYR A 219 14.61 -8.20 -1.47
C TYR A 219 16.10 -7.85 -1.61
N THR A 220 17.01 -8.83 -1.60
CA THR A 220 18.45 -8.54 -1.73
C THR A 220 18.76 -7.97 -3.11
N GLY A 221 18.13 -8.51 -4.16
CA GLY A 221 18.26 -7.97 -5.52
C GLY A 221 17.69 -6.56 -5.63
N ALA A 222 16.53 -6.31 -5.02
CA ALA A 222 15.91 -4.99 -4.97
C ALA A 222 16.80 -3.96 -4.25
N LEU A 223 17.37 -4.32 -3.10
CA LEU A 223 18.29 -3.46 -2.34
C LEU A 223 19.55 -3.08 -3.14
N GLN A 224 20.16 -4.05 -3.83
CA GLN A 224 21.35 -3.78 -4.66
C GLN A 224 21.05 -2.79 -5.80
N ARG A 225 19.87 -2.91 -6.41
CA ARG A 225 19.43 -1.99 -7.46
C ARG A 225 19.10 -0.61 -6.91
N ALA A 226 18.36 -0.54 -5.80
CA ALA A 226 18.04 0.71 -5.13
C ALA A 226 19.30 1.51 -4.77
N ASP A 227 20.32 0.86 -4.17
CA ASP A 227 21.60 1.51 -3.85
C ASP A 227 22.30 2.04 -5.12
N THR A 228 22.23 1.32 -6.24
CA THR A 228 22.78 1.78 -7.53
C THR A 228 22.03 2.99 -8.09
N ILE A 229 20.69 3.00 -7.96
CA ILE A 229 19.80 4.06 -8.46
C ILE A 229 19.97 5.35 -7.64
N VAL A 230 20.00 5.24 -6.32
CA VAL A 230 20.15 6.39 -5.40
C VAL A 230 21.47 7.13 -5.63
N ASN A 231 22.55 6.40 -5.96
CA ASN A 231 23.82 7.02 -6.35
C ASN A 231 23.80 7.74 -7.71
N GLN A 232 22.68 7.71 -8.43
CA GLN A 232 22.46 8.39 -9.72
C GLN A 232 21.34 9.44 -9.64
N VAL A 233 20.93 9.84 -8.42
CA VAL A 233 19.77 10.70 -8.17
C VAL A 233 19.80 12.03 -8.95
N ASP A 234 20.98 12.64 -9.13
CA ASP A 234 21.15 13.92 -9.85
C ASP A 234 20.70 13.87 -11.34
N ARG A 235 20.32 12.70 -11.84
CA ARG A 235 19.93 12.47 -13.24
C ARG A 235 18.48 12.02 -13.40
N LEU A 236 17.71 11.95 -12.31
CA LEU A 236 16.33 11.50 -12.38
C LEU A 236 15.45 12.55 -13.07
N THR A 237 14.56 12.05 -13.91
CA THR A 237 13.39 12.81 -14.38
C THR A 237 12.29 12.80 -13.32
N GLU A 238 11.31 13.72 -13.40
CA GLU A 238 10.18 13.80 -12.46
C GLU A 238 9.40 12.46 -12.36
N ASP A 239 9.22 11.77 -13.50
CA ASP A 239 8.61 10.44 -13.55
C ASP A 239 9.45 9.38 -12.82
N GLU A 240 10.77 9.46 -12.93
CA GLU A 240 11.71 8.54 -12.26
C GLU A 240 11.83 8.84 -10.76
N GLU A 241 11.76 10.10 -10.34
CA GLU A 241 11.69 10.50 -8.93
C GLU A 241 10.41 9.96 -8.29
N THR A 242 9.26 10.09 -8.97
CA THR A 242 7.98 9.53 -8.53
C THR A 242 8.06 8.02 -8.38
N LEU A 243 8.70 7.34 -9.34
CA LEU A 243 8.86 5.89 -9.31
C LEU A 243 9.86 5.44 -8.24
N LEU A 244 10.93 6.21 -7.98
CA LEU A 244 11.84 5.97 -6.87
C LEU A 244 11.12 6.09 -5.52
N TYR A 245 10.30 7.12 -5.35
CA TYR A 245 9.46 7.25 -4.17
C TYR A 245 8.56 6.02 -3.96
N GLN A 246 7.92 5.52 -5.03
CA GLN A 246 7.11 4.30 -4.96
C GLN A 246 7.95 3.07 -4.54
N CYS A 247 9.15 2.89 -5.10
CA CYS A 247 10.06 1.81 -4.70
C CYS A 247 10.42 1.87 -3.21
N LEU A 248 10.72 3.06 -2.69
CA LEU A 248 11.08 3.24 -1.27
C LEU A 248 9.87 2.99 -0.35
N LYS A 249 8.67 3.39 -0.79
CA LYS A 249 7.43 3.10 -0.09
C LYS A 249 7.16 1.58 -0.04
N GLU A 250 7.31 0.88 -1.15
CA GLU A 250 7.13 -0.58 -1.18
C GLU A 250 8.18 -1.32 -0.35
N GLN A 251 9.41 -0.81 -0.32
CA GLN A 251 10.45 -1.31 0.60
C GLN A 251 10.02 -1.14 2.07
N LEU A 252 9.46 0.02 2.43
CA LEU A 252 8.91 0.25 3.77
C LEU A 252 7.75 -0.70 4.07
N GLU A 253 6.79 -0.85 3.18
CA GLU A 253 5.65 -1.74 3.41
C GLU A 253 6.09 -3.21 3.55
N TYR A 254 7.12 -3.64 2.81
CA TYR A 254 7.72 -4.96 3.00
C TYR A 254 8.43 -5.05 4.35
N LEU A 255 9.21 -4.04 4.73
CA LEU A 255 9.87 -3.96 6.03
C LEU A 255 8.86 -4.10 7.19
N GLU A 256 7.76 -3.36 7.12
CA GLU A 256 6.69 -3.37 8.13
C GLU A 256 6.01 -4.73 8.25
N SER A 257 5.95 -5.51 7.16
CA SER A 257 5.41 -6.88 7.19
C SER A 257 6.31 -7.92 7.88
N LEU A 258 7.53 -7.54 8.27
CA LEU A 258 8.47 -8.41 8.98
C LEU A 258 8.38 -8.18 10.49
N GLU A 259 7.44 -8.87 11.14
CA GLU A 259 7.08 -8.60 12.53
C GLU A 259 7.69 -9.57 13.57
N HIS A 260 8.21 -10.71 13.14
CA HIS A 260 8.54 -11.83 14.04
C HIS A 260 10.04 -11.97 14.34
N GLU A 261 10.38 -12.50 15.52
CA GLU A 261 11.76 -12.69 16.01
C GLU A 261 12.71 -13.45 15.03
N PRO A 262 12.26 -14.49 14.29
CA PRO A 262 13.12 -15.14 13.31
C PRO A 262 13.50 -14.28 12.10
N GLN A 263 12.87 -13.10 11.96
CA GLN A 263 13.00 -12.20 10.81
C GLN A 263 13.91 -10.99 11.12
N LEU A 264 14.30 -10.78 12.38
CA LEU A 264 14.99 -9.56 12.86
C LEU A 264 16.22 -9.18 12.06
N LYS A 265 17.06 -10.17 11.71
CA LYS A 265 18.26 -9.92 10.91
C LYS A 265 17.92 -9.30 9.55
N HIS A 266 16.81 -9.72 8.95
CA HIS A 266 16.33 -9.20 7.67
C HIS A 266 15.69 -7.82 7.84
N THR A 267 14.86 -7.63 8.87
CA THR A 267 14.28 -6.34 9.25
C THR A 267 15.37 -5.28 9.44
N LYS A 268 16.42 -5.60 10.20
CA LYS A 268 17.59 -4.71 10.40
C LYS A 268 18.28 -4.37 9.08
N ALA A 269 18.58 -5.37 8.26
CA ALA A 269 19.28 -5.17 6.99
C ALA A 269 18.48 -4.31 5.99
N ILE A 270 17.16 -4.52 5.89
CA ILE A 270 16.29 -3.77 4.97
C ILE A 270 16.08 -2.34 5.48
N GLY A 271 15.85 -2.17 6.78
CA GLY A 271 15.68 -0.85 7.39
C GLY A 271 16.96 -0.01 7.30
N ASP A 272 18.14 -0.59 7.57
CA ASP A 272 19.42 0.12 7.49
C ASP A 272 19.68 0.59 6.06
N ALA A 273 19.35 -0.23 5.06
CA ALA A 273 19.48 0.13 3.66
C ALA A 273 18.47 1.19 3.22
N LEU A 274 17.24 1.16 3.74
CA LEU A 274 16.21 2.18 3.49
C LEU A 274 16.65 3.53 4.04
N ILE A 275 17.04 3.58 5.31
CA ILE A 275 17.51 4.80 5.98
C ILE A 275 18.74 5.35 5.27
N LYS A 276 19.74 4.51 4.95
CA LYS A 276 20.90 4.93 4.18
C LYS A 276 20.52 5.55 2.82
N SER A 277 19.55 4.96 2.13
CA SER A 277 19.06 5.47 0.85
C SER A 277 18.43 6.84 1.02
N LEU A 278 17.57 7.01 2.02
CA LEU A 278 16.90 8.28 2.33
C LEU A 278 17.90 9.35 2.79
N ASP A 279 18.88 9.01 3.62
CA ASP A 279 19.95 9.92 4.04
C ASP A 279 20.79 10.39 2.85
N THR A 280 20.97 9.53 1.83
CA THR A 280 21.69 9.89 0.59
C THR A 280 20.86 10.82 -0.31
N LEU A 281 19.55 10.62 -0.36
CA LEU A 281 18.62 11.47 -1.10
C LEU A 281 18.41 12.83 -0.42
N GLY A 282 18.57 12.88 0.90
CA GLY A 282 18.38 14.10 1.69
C GLY A 282 16.95 14.64 1.63
N ASP A 283 16.80 15.95 1.84
CA ASP A 283 15.50 16.63 1.94
C ASP A 283 14.84 16.96 0.59
N GLN A 284 15.21 16.27 -0.49
CA GLN A 284 14.73 16.57 -1.84
C GLN A 284 13.22 16.40 -1.99
N HIS A 285 12.62 15.50 -1.19
CA HIS A 285 11.21 15.19 -1.28
C HIS A 285 10.59 15.16 0.12
N GLU A 286 9.49 15.88 0.31
CA GLU A 286 8.81 16.01 1.59
C GLU A 286 8.43 14.66 2.21
N HIS A 287 8.02 13.71 1.37
CA HIS A 287 7.57 12.41 1.83
C HIS A 287 8.72 11.46 2.24
N TYR A 288 9.99 11.79 1.97
CA TYR A 288 11.13 10.94 2.39
C TYR A 288 11.31 10.93 3.90
N ASP A 289 11.03 12.04 4.57
CA ASP A 289 11.05 12.10 6.04
C ASP A 289 10.02 11.18 6.68
N LEU A 290 8.83 11.10 6.07
CA LEU A 290 7.76 10.23 6.55
C LEU A 290 8.19 8.76 6.44
N ILE A 291 8.76 8.37 5.29
CA ILE A 291 9.28 7.01 5.09
C ILE A 291 10.42 6.73 6.09
N ARG A 292 11.33 7.69 6.27
CA ARG A 292 12.48 7.56 7.19
C ARG A 292 12.02 7.38 8.63
N ALA A 293 11.07 8.20 9.08
CA ALA A 293 10.49 8.12 10.42
C ALA A 293 9.81 6.77 10.66
N ALA A 294 8.96 6.32 9.73
CA ALA A 294 8.30 5.02 9.82
C ALA A 294 9.32 3.85 9.87
N ALA A 295 10.36 3.90 9.04
CA ALA A 295 11.42 2.90 9.04
C ALA A 295 12.17 2.84 10.38
N LEU A 296 12.50 3.99 10.98
CA LEU A 296 13.15 4.07 12.28
C LEU A 296 12.27 3.49 13.39
N LEU A 297 11.00 3.87 13.42
CA LEU A 297 10.01 3.38 14.39
C LEU A 297 9.86 1.85 14.30
N HIS A 298 9.81 1.30 13.08
CA HIS A 298 9.73 -0.14 12.91
C HIS A 298 11.01 -0.85 13.34
N GLN A 299 12.19 -0.34 12.98
CA GLN A 299 13.46 -0.91 13.41
C GLN A 299 13.62 -0.93 14.94
N GLN A 300 13.12 0.10 15.62
CA GLN A 300 13.25 0.22 17.07
C GLN A 300 12.61 -0.94 17.84
N LYS A 301 11.50 -1.49 17.34
CA LYS A 301 10.85 -2.69 17.91
C LYS A 301 11.81 -3.88 18.06
N TYR A 302 12.92 -3.83 17.31
CA TYR A 302 13.85 -4.93 17.08
C TYR A 302 15.30 -4.54 17.34
N VAL A 303 15.55 -3.38 17.94
CA VAL A 303 16.91 -2.97 18.30
C VAL A 303 17.44 -3.94 19.36
N ASP A 304 18.56 -4.59 19.03
CA ASP A 304 19.30 -5.43 19.97
C ASP A 304 19.60 -4.61 21.24
N ALA A 305 19.53 -5.23 22.42
CA ALA A 305 19.81 -4.59 23.71
C ALA A 305 21.29 -4.13 23.88
N SER A 306 22.08 -4.08 22.80
CA SER A 306 23.43 -3.54 22.86
C SER A 306 23.38 -2.01 22.92
N GLU A 307 24.11 -1.44 23.88
CA GLU A 307 24.20 0.02 24.10
C GLU A 307 24.59 0.77 22.82
N LYS A 308 25.42 0.16 21.96
CA LYS A 308 25.88 0.76 20.70
C LYS A 308 24.74 0.92 19.68
N ASP A 309 23.90 -0.09 19.53
CA ASP A 309 22.79 -0.06 18.56
C ASP A 309 21.66 0.85 19.09
N GLN A 310 21.46 0.90 20.40
CA GLN A 310 20.56 1.85 21.05
C GLN A 310 21.01 3.30 20.82
N ALA A 311 22.29 3.62 21.06
CA ALA A 311 22.83 4.96 20.83
C ALA A 311 22.70 5.39 19.36
N LYS A 312 23.06 4.51 18.41
CA LYS A 312 22.92 4.79 16.98
C LYS A 312 21.45 5.06 16.59
N THR A 313 20.51 4.34 17.18
CA THR A 313 19.08 4.54 16.92
C THR A 313 18.59 5.85 17.51
N GLY A 314 18.99 6.17 18.75
CA GLY A 314 18.69 7.46 19.39
C GLY A 314 19.19 8.65 18.56
N ASP A 315 20.44 8.60 18.07
CA ASP A 315 21.01 9.63 17.19
C ASP A 315 20.19 9.80 15.90
N ALA A 316 19.74 8.69 15.30
CA ALA A 316 18.96 8.71 14.07
C ALA A 316 17.53 9.27 14.28
N ILE A 317 16.93 8.99 15.44
CA ILE A 317 15.64 9.55 15.88
C ILE A 317 15.79 11.06 16.09
N GLU A 318 16.81 11.52 16.83
CA GLU A 318 17.03 12.95 17.06
C GLU A 318 17.25 13.70 15.74
N SER A 319 18.05 13.13 14.83
CA SER A 319 18.22 13.69 13.48
C SER A 319 16.90 13.77 12.72
N SER A 320 16.01 12.77 12.85
CA SER A 320 14.69 12.81 12.24
C SER A 320 13.83 13.93 12.84
N LEU A 321 13.81 14.04 14.16
CA LEU A 321 13.06 15.07 14.88
C LEU A 321 13.54 16.48 14.52
N GLN A 322 14.85 16.67 14.37
CA GLN A 322 15.42 17.94 13.94
C GLN A 322 14.96 18.33 12.52
N SER A 323 14.92 17.37 11.58
CA SER A 323 14.36 17.61 10.25
C SER A 323 12.88 17.99 10.35
N PHE A 324 12.11 17.27 11.19
CA PHE A 324 10.70 17.55 11.37
C PHE A 324 10.45 18.96 11.94
N ARG A 325 11.15 19.35 13.01
CA ARG A 325 11.07 20.70 13.59
C ARG A 325 11.39 21.78 12.55
N SER A 326 12.46 21.58 11.78
CA SER A 326 12.88 22.54 10.73
C SER A 326 11.78 22.74 9.67
N LYS A 327 11.08 21.67 9.28
CA LYS A 327 9.97 21.74 8.32
C LYS A 327 8.72 22.38 8.91
N LEU A 328 8.39 22.10 10.17
CA LEU A 328 7.29 22.78 10.87
C LEU A 328 7.52 24.30 10.95
N GLU A 329 8.73 24.72 11.31
CA GLU A 329 9.10 26.14 11.36
C GLU A 329 9.03 26.81 9.98
N ALA A 330 9.46 26.10 8.93
CA ALA A 330 9.44 26.60 7.55
C ALA A 330 8.03 26.67 6.94
N LYS A 331 7.19 25.66 7.19
CA LYS A 331 5.89 25.50 6.53
C LYS A 331 4.69 26.06 7.30
N LYS A 332 4.92 26.57 8.52
CA LYS A 332 4.01 27.34 9.38
C LYS A 332 2.61 26.80 9.69
N GLU A 333 2.03 25.83 8.97
CA GLU A 333 0.80 25.11 9.39
C GLU A 333 0.31 23.99 8.45
N ASP A 334 0.96 23.69 7.31
CA ASP A 334 0.36 22.83 6.26
C ASP A 334 0.97 21.42 6.13
N LEU A 335 1.24 20.77 7.27
CA LEU A 335 1.69 19.37 7.27
C LEU A 335 0.53 18.45 7.61
N GLY A 336 0.36 17.37 6.84
CA GLY A 336 -0.77 16.45 6.99
C GLY A 336 -0.78 15.66 8.30
N SER A 337 -1.90 15.02 8.63
CA SER A 337 -2.09 14.25 9.89
C SER A 337 -0.97 13.24 10.15
N LEU A 338 -0.57 12.47 9.14
CA LEU A 338 0.46 11.43 9.27
C LEU A 338 1.82 12.00 9.72
N TYR A 339 2.12 13.24 9.33
CA TYR A 339 3.35 13.90 9.75
C TYR A 339 3.37 14.12 11.27
N HIS A 340 2.27 14.63 11.81
CA HIS A 340 2.12 14.87 13.24
C HIS A 340 2.05 13.55 14.04
N GLU A 341 1.44 12.51 13.47
CA GLU A 341 1.43 11.17 14.06
C GLU A 341 2.85 10.59 14.19
N LEU A 342 3.63 10.61 13.11
CA LEU A 342 5.01 10.10 13.14
C LEU A 342 5.92 10.94 14.04
N LEU A 343 5.72 12.27 14.08
CA LEU A 343 6.42 13.14 15.03
C LEU A 343 6.15 12.71 16.47
N ALA A 344 4.88 12.50 16.83
CA ALA A 344 4.50 12.07 18.17
C ALA A 344 5.14 10.72 18.53
N MET A 345 5.07 9.74 17.64
CA MET A 345 5.69 8.43 17.84
C MET A 345 7.21 8.54 18.00
N LEU A 346 7.89 9.37 17.22
CA LEU A 346 9.34 9.59 17.36
C LEU A 346 9.68 10.22 18.72
N ARG A 347 8.84 11.12 19.25
CA ARG A 347 9.03 11.74 20.57
C ARG A 347 8.86 10.76 21.72
N LEU A 348 7.82 9.92 21.68
CA LEU A 348 7.68 8.81 22.63
C LEU A 348 8.87 7.87 22.60
N ASN A 349 9.50 7.72 21.44
CA ASN A 349 10.65 6.84 21.31
C ASN A 349 11.95 7.50 21.74
N GLN A 350 12.10 8.81 21.52
CA GLN A 350 13.19 9.60 22.08
C GLN A 350 13.24 9.48 23.60
N SER A 351 12.09 9.47 24.28
CA SER A 351 12.05 9.39 25.74
C SER A 351 12.66 8.10 26.30
N ASN A 352 12.74 7.02 25.51
CA ASN A 352 13.40 5.77 25.92
C ASN A 352 14.94 5.90 26.00
N TYR A 353 15.51 6.95 25.42
CA TYR A 353 16.95 7.18 25.34
C TYR A 353 17.40 8.39 26.16
N GLU A 354 16.46 9.08 26.81
CA GLU A 354 16.76 10.27 27.61
C GLU A 354 16.93 9.87 29.08
N GLU A 355 18.03 10.33 29.69
CA GLU A 355 18.35 10.04 31.09
C GLU A 355 17.74 11.08 32.04
N ASP A 356 17.45 12.29 31.54
CA ASP A 356 16.88 13.38 32.30
C ASP A 356 15.35 13.25 32.38
N GLU A 357 14.83 12.98 33.58
CA GLU A 357 13.39 12.82 33.83
C GLU A 357 12.57 14.04 33.40
N GLU A 358 13.10 15.26 33.50
CA GLU A 358 12.38 16.47 33.06
C GLU A 358 12.19 16.47 31.54
N LYS A 359 13.23 16.11 30.79
CA LYS A 359 13.16 15.99 29.33
C LYS A 359 12.34 14.80 28.86
N VAL A 360 12.31 13.71 29.64
CA VAL A 360 11.39 12.59 29.38
C VAL A 360 9.95 13.10 29.41
N VAL A 361 9.58 13.88 30.42
CA VAL A 361 8.24 14.50 30.51
C VAL A 361 7.99 15.44 29.33
N GLU A 362 8.95 16.30 28.96
CA GLU A 362 8.84 17.16 27.77
C GLU A 362 8.56 16.36 26.49
N CYS A 363 9.22 15.21 26.31
CA CYS A 363 8.96 14.33 25.16
C CYS A 363 7.52 13.80 25.14
N TYR A 364 6.97 13.42 26.30
CA TYR A 364 5.57 12.98 26.39
C TYR A 364 4.59 14.12 26.09
N GLU A 365 4.82 15.31 26.64
CA GLU A 365 3.98 16.48 26.39
C GLU A 365 3.97 16.86 24.91
N GLU A 366 5.15 16.93 24.27
CA GLU A 366 5.27 17.21 22.84
C GLU A 366 4.64 16.11 21.97
N ALA A 367 4.71 14.85 22.41
CA ALA A 367 4.04 13.74 21.72
C ALA A 367 2.51 13.87 21.81
N ILE A 368 1.97 14.18 22.98
CA ILE A 368 0.53 14.39 23.19
C ILE A 368 0.04 15.54 22.31
N ASP A 369 0.73 16.68 22.30
CA ASP A 369 0.38 17.83 21.46
C ASP A 369 0.39 17.48 19.96
N ALA A 370 1.40 16.74 19.52
CA ALA A 370 1.49 16.28 18.14
C ALA A 370 0.35 15.30 17.78
N PHE A 371 0.00 14.35 18.64
CA PHE A 371 -1.15 13.48 18.41
C PHE A 371 -2.48 14.25 18.42
N LYS A 372 -2.67 15.22 19.33
CA LYS A 372 -3.85 16.11 19.33
C LYS A 372 -3.96 16.84 18.00
N LYS A 373 -2.85 17.34 17.45
CA LYS A 373 -2.83 17.98 16.13
C LYS A 373 -3.13 17.01 14.99
N ALA A 374 -2.60 15.79 15.03
CA ALA A 374 -2.92 14.75 14.05
C ALA A 374 -4.43 14.44 14.05
N LEU A 375 -5.03 14.22 15.22
CA LEU A 375 -6.47 13.96 15.36
C LEU A 375 -7.35 15.15 14.93
N GLN A 376 -6.88 16.38 15.13
CA GLN A 376 -7.59 17.57 14.59
C GLN A 376 -7.62 17.58 13.06
N LEU A 377 -6.54 17.14 12.41
CA LEU A 377 -6.43 17.09 10.95
C LEU A 377 -7.16 15.89 10.35
N ASP A 378 -7.18 14.76 11.05
CA ASP A 378 -7.95 13.56 10.70
C ASP A 378 -8.72 12.99 11.90
N PRO A 379 -9.94 13.51 12.18
CA PRO A 379 -10.77 13.03 13.28
C PRO A 379 -11.22 11.57 13.15
N GLY A 380 -11.07 10.96 11.96
CA GLY A 380 -11.41 9.57 11.71
C GLY A 380 -10.30 8.58 12.11
N ASN A 381 -9.11 9.07 12.49
CA ASN A 381 -7.98 8.22 12.84
C ASN A 381 -8.17 7.61 14.24
N THR A 382 -8.75 6.40 14.28
CA THR A 382 -9.03 5.69 15.53
C THR A 382 -7.77 5.31 16.29
N LYS A 383 -6.68 4.98 15.59
CA LYS A 383 -5.40 4.61 16.21
C LYS A 383 -4.80 5.78 17.00
N VAL A 384 -4.75 6.97 16.39
CA VAL A 384 -4.26 8.18 17.08
C VAL A 384 -5.13 8.50 18.28
N LYS A 385 -6.45 8.32 18.17
CA LYS A 385 -7.37 8.51 19.29
C LYS A 385 -7.09 7.55 20.44
N GLU A 386 -6.90 6.26 20.15
CA GLU A 386 -6.56 5.23 21.16
C GLU A 386 -5.21 5.53 21.83
N MET A 387 -4.20 5.95 21.05
CA MET A 387 -2.89 6.36 21.58
C MET A 387 -3.01 7.56 22.52
N LEU A 388 -3.80 8.57 22.16
CA LEU A 388 -4.06 9.72 23.05
C LEU A 388 -4.73 9.30 24.33
N GLN A 389 -5.75 8.44 24.27
CA GLN A 389 -6.45 7.95 25.47
C GLN A 389 -5.53 7.20 26.42
N MET A 390 -4.54 6.47 25.90
CA MET A 390 -3.55 5.78 26.74
C MET A 390 -2.55 6.74 27.40
N LEU A 391 -2.21 7.86 26.76
CA LEU A 391 -1.18 8.79 27.21
C LEU A 391 -1.74 9.95 28.04
N ASP A 392 -2.98 10.36 27.76
CA ASP A 392 -3.68 11.49 28.38
C ASP A 392 -5.14 11.08 28.70
N PRO A 393 -5.35 10.23 29.72
CA PRO A 393 -6.68 9.72 30.07
C PRO A 393 -7.59 10.78 30.69
N GLU A 394 -7.09 11.98 31.00
CA GLU A 394 -7.85 13.05 31.65
C GLU A 394 -8.67 13.91 30.67
N ASP A 395 -8.45 13.77 29.35
CA ASP A 395 -9.14 14.52 28.29
C ASP A 395 -10.53 13.94 27.90
N GLU A 396 -11.17 13.13 28.78
CA GLU A 396 -12.51 12.55 28.56
C GLU A 396 -13.71 13.48 28.88
N GLU A 397 -13.50 14.75 29.26
CA GLU A 397 -14.59 15.69 29.61
C GLU A 397 -15.13 16.56 28.46
#